data_AF-A1WEH6-F1
#
_entry.id   AF-A1WEH6-F1
#
_cell.length_a   1.000
_cell.length_b   1.000
_cell.length_c   1.000
_cell.angle_alpha   90.00
_cell.angle_beta   90.00
_cell.angle_gamma   90.00
#
_symmetry.space_group_name_H-M   'P 1'
#
loop_
_entity.id
_entity.type
_entity.pdbx_description
1 polymer ?
#
loop_
_entity_poly.entity_id
_entity_poly.type
_entity_poly.pdbx_seq_one_letter_code
_entity_poly.pdbx_strand_id
1 'polypeptide(L)'
;MNHAPGSRAPQHGQALLEFLVIAAAILGLFLLTPVVAKYQDIAHATHMASRYAAFDATVHNDASGAFKPEGQLAGEVRKRYFGNPDAPIESAAVDDAAGAAQTRRNPFWSTPHGAPLIRSLADVSVTFGAGQASSHHQAFSSSSDGKPFSQAPLVNHATLGLQARGIYRANISVPLVDLPEGLQSYTPFDEIDLRITRHTSVLIDPWAARSVQQNMERFGKLAPLNSVFSSMETLLDVAIPAFELFGEVPAPRFGHLQPWQDAVPADRLKPEY
;
A
#
# COMPACT_ATOMS: atom_id res chain seq x y z
N MET A 1 -79.34 -36.29 4.42
CA MET A 1 -78.05 -35.81 3.87
C MET A 1 -77.03 -35.91 4.99
N ASN A 2 -76.20 -36.96 4.99
CA ASN A 2 -75.23 -37.22 6.05
C ASN A 2 -73.86 -36.67 5.63
N HIS A 3 -73.36 -35.66 6.33
CA HIS A 3 -71.97 -35.20 6.19
C HIS A 3 -71.07 -36.09 7.04
N ALA A 4 -70.14 -36.80 6.41
CA ALA A 4 -69.09 -37.53 7.10
C ALA A 4 -68.10 -36.54 7.74
N PRO A 5 -67.69 -36.72 9.01
CA PRO A 5 -66.66 -35.90 9.62
C PRO A 5 -65.31 -36.22 8.98
N GLY A 6 -64.66 -35.20 8.41
CA GLY A 6 -63.32 -35.30 7.85
C GLY A 6 -62.32 -35.68 8.95
N SER A 7 -61.63 -36.79 8.77
CA SER A 7 -60.53 -37.24 9.63
C SER A 7 -59.40 -36.21 9.58
N ARG A 8 -59.23 -35.43 10.66
CA ARG A 8 -58.00 -34.66 10.88
C ARG A 8 -56.89 -35.62 11.24
N ALA A 9 -55.96 -35.84 10.33
CA ALA A 9 -54.73 -36.57 10.64
C ALA A 9 -53.98 -35.79 11.74
N PRO A 10 -53.61 -36.42 12.86
CA PRO A 10 -52.86 -35.75 13.92
C PRO A 10 -51.46 -35.43 13.42
N GLN A 11 -51.17 -34.14 13.23
CA GLN A 11 -49.90 -33.59 12.75
C GLN A 11 -48.84 -33.68 13.87
N HIS A 12 -48.37 -34.87 14.21
CA HIS A 12 -47.35 -35.09 15.23
C HIS A 12 -46.01 -35.38 14.57
N GLY A 13 -45.03 -34.48 14.77
CA GLY A 13 -43.63 -34.67 14.37
C GLY A 13 -43.15 -33.85 13.16
N GLN A 14 -44.05 -33.29 12.34
CA GLN A 14 -43.67 -32.48 11.18
C GLN A 14 -42.89 -31.22 11.59
N ALA A 15 -43.38 -30.47 12.58
CA ALA A 15 -42.70 -29.26 13.06
C ALA A 15 -41.32 -29.55 13.69
N LEU A 16 -41.16 -30.71 14.34
CA LEU A 16 -39.87 -31.13 14.90
C LEU A 16 -38.88 -31.48 13.79
N LEU A 17 -39.35 -32.18 12.74
CA LEU A 17 -38.51 -32.51 11.58
C LEU A 17 -38.07 -31.25 10.84
N GLU A 18 -39.00 -30.32 10.58
CA GLU A 18 -38.69 -29.03 9.93
C GLU A 18 -37.69 -28.21 10.76
N PHE A 19 -37.88 -28.15 12.08
CA PHE A 19 -36.93 -27.52 12.98
C PHE A 19 -35.55 -28.17 12.93
N LEU A 20 -35.47 -29.51 12.97
CA LEU A 20 -34.19 -30.23 12.93
C LEU A 20 -33.45 -30.02 11.61
N VAL A 21 -34.18 -29.98 10.48
CA VAL A 21 -33.58 -29.70 9.16
C VAL A 21 -32.99 -28.29 9.13
N ILE A 22 -33.73 -27.29 9.62
CA ILE A 22 -33.23 -25.91 9.70
C ILE A 22 -32.06 -25.80 10.68
N ALA A 23 -32.16 -26.43 11.85
CA ALA A 23 -31.11 -26.42 12.87
C ALA A 23 -29.82 -27.06 12.37
N ALA A 24 -29.91 -28.17 11.61
CA ALA A 24 -28.76 -28.80 10.98
C ALA A 24 -28.08 -27.87 9.97
N ALA A 25 -28.87 -27.15 9.15
CA ALA A 25 -28.33 -26.18 8.20
C ALA A 25 -27.64 -24.99 8.90
N ILE A 26 -28.27 -24.43 9.95
CA ILE A 26 -27.69 -23.34 10.74
C ILE A 26 -26.42 -23.78 11.45
N LEU A 27 -26.40 -24.99 12.02
CA LEU A 27 -25.22 -25.55 12.68
C LEU A 27 -24.08 -25.72 11.68
N GLY A 28 -24.36 -26.20 10.46
CA GLY A 28 -23.38 -26.29 9.38
C GLY A 28 -22.76 -24.92 9.04
N LEU A 29 -23.59 -23.89 8.91
CA LEU A 29 -23.10 -22.52 8.66
C LEU A 29 -22.25 -21.98 9.82
N PHE A 30 -22.67 -22.25 11.06
CA PHE A 30 -21.93 -21.86 12.25
C PHE A 30 -20.54 -22.53 12.29
N LEU A 31 -20.46 -23.82 11.99
CA LEU A 31 -19.19 -24.57 11.94
C LEU A 31 -18.26 -24.10 10.81
N LEU A 32 -18.80 -23.48 9.75
CA LEU A 32 -18.01 -22.91 8.67
C LEU A 32 -17.43 -21.53 9.01
N THR A 33 -17.96 -20.85 10.03
CA THR A 33 -17.54 -19.50 10.43
C THR A 33 -16.05 -19.39 10.79
N PRO A 34 -15.44 -20.31 11.56
CA PRO A 34 -14.00 -20.25 11.85
C PRO A 34 -13.11 -20.38 10.61
N VAL A 35 -13.54 -21.15 9.60
CA VAL A 35 -12.79 -21.30 8.34
C VAL A 35 -12.82 -19.98 7.57
N VAL A 36 -14.00 -19.37 7.45
CA VAL A 36 -14.14 -18.04 6.82
C VAL A 36 -13.35 -16.98 7.57
N ALA A 37 -13.37 -17.00 8.90
CA ALA A 37 -12.60 -16.07 9.73
C ALA A 37 -11.09 -16.18 9.45
N LYS A 38 -10.55 -17.40 9.33
CA LYS A 38 -9.14 -17.62 8.96
C LYS A 38 -8.82 -17.06 7.58
N TYR A 39 -9.69 -17.25 6.59
CA TYR A 39 -9.47 -16.70 5.24
C TYR A 39 -9.57 -15.17 5.21
N GLN A 40 -10.50 -14.58 5.95
CA GLN A 40 -10.62 -13.12 6.08
C GLN A 40 -9.40 -12.52 6.78
N ASP A 41 -8.89 -13.18 7.82
CA ASP A 41 -7.68 -12.75 8.52
C ASP A 41 -6.45 -12.78 7.61
N ILE A 42 -6.26 -13.86 6.83
CA ILE A 42 -5.20 -13.92 5.82
C ILE A 42 -5.41 -12.85 4.74
N ALA A 43 -6.63 -12.60 4.29
CA ALA A 43 -6.94 -11.55 3.33
C ALA A 43 -6.62 -10.15 3.88
N HIS A 44 -6.86 -9.92 5.16
CA HIS A 44 -6.50 -8.69 5.86
C HIS A 44 -4.97 -8.54 5.96
N ALA A 45 -4.26 -9.59 6.40
CA ALA A 45 -2.80 -9.61 6.44
C ALA A 45 -2.18 -9.35 5.05
N THR A 46 -2.74 -9.96 4.00
CA THR A 46 -2.32 -9.75 2.60
C THR A 46 -2.52 -8.31 2.15
N HIS A 47 -3.61 -7.67 2.57
CA HIS A 47 -3.86 -6.27 2.28
C HIS A 47 -2.88 -5.34 3.01
N MET A 48 -2.63 -5.59 4.30
CA MET A 48 -1.64 -4.83 5.08
C MET A 48 -0.22 -4.99 4.54
N ALA A 49 0.16 -6.21 4.15
CA ALA A 49 1.42 -6.50 3.46
C ALA A 49 1.55 -5.70 2.15
N SER A 50 0.48 -5.60 1.36
CA SER A 50 0.51 -4.83 0.11
C SER A 50 0.72 -3.33 0.36
N ARG A 51 0.11 -2.78 1.41
CA ARG A 51 0.29 -1.39 1.82
C ARG A 51 1.71 -1.14 2.30
N TYR A 52 2.26 -2.06 3.09
CA TYR A 52 3.65 -1.98 3.52
C TYR A 52 4.62 -1.96 2.34
N ALA A 53 4.49 -2.90 1.40
CA ALA A 53 5.36 -2.97 0.23
C ALA A 53 5.23 -1.72 -0.68
N ALA A 54 4.03 -1.15 -0.78
CA ALA A 54 3.79 0.09 -1.50
C ALA A 54 4.38 1.32 -0.80
N PHE A 55 4.18 1.44 0.52
CA PHE A 55 4.69 2.58 1.29
C PHE A 55 6.18 2.51 1.58
N ASP A 56 6.80 1.33 1.61
CA ASP A 56 8.27 1.24 1.66
C ASP A 56 8.90 1.99 0.48
N ALA A 57 8.27 1.93 -0.71
CA ALA A 57 8.71 2.63 -1.91
C ALA A 57 8.50 4.16 -1.86
N THR A 58 7.68 4.70 -0.94
CA THR A 58 7.59 6.18 -0.79
C THR A 58 8.82 6.75 -0.10
N VAL A 59 9.47 5.94 0.75
CA VAL A 59 10.66 6.32 1.51
C VAL A 59 11.95 5.82 0.84
N HIS A 60 11.95 4.59 0.33
CA HIS A 60 13.08 3.96 -0.35
C HIS A 60 12.81 3.86 -1.85
N ASN A 61 13.32 4.80 -2.63
CA ASN A 61 13.23 4.80 -4.09
C ASN A 61 14.44 5.50 -4.72
N ASP A 62 14.54 5.44 -6.04
CA ASP A 62 15.63 6.04 -6.81
C ASP A 62 15.81 7.55 -6.54
N ALA A 63 14.75 8.29 -6.19
CA ALA A 63 14.84 9.71 -5.89
C ALA A 63 15.40 10.00 -4.48
N SER A 64 15.21 9.08 -3.52
CA SER A 64 15.76 9.15 -2.16
C SER A 64 17.05 8.35 -1.97
N GLY A 65 17.48 7.58 -2.97
CA GLY A 65 18.75 6.85 -2.98
C GLY A 65 18.65 5.55 -3.79
N ALA A 66 17.93 4.58 -3.27
CA ALA A 66 17.65 3.31 -3.94
C ALA A 66 16.39 2.67 -3.35
N PHE A 67 15.75 1.81 -4.13
CA PHE A 67 14.75 0.89 -3.60
C PHE A 67 15.40 -0.10 -2.61
N LYS A 68 14.61 -0.58 -1.66
CA LYS A 68 14.98 -1.75 -0.86
C LYS A 68 15.14 -2.95 -1.80
N PRO A 69 16.18 -3.79 -1.65
CA PRO A 69 16.33 -5.01 -2.45
C PRO A 69 15.07 -5.89 -2.37
N GLU A 70 14.60 -6.40 -3.49
CA GLU A 70 13.30 -7.07 -3.59
C GLU A 70 13.23 -8.33 -2.70
N GLY A 71 14.34 -9.07 -2.61
CA GLY A 71 14.45 -10.22 -1.71
C GLY A 71 14.36 -9.84 -0.23
N GLN A 72 14.96 -8.69 0.15
CA GLN A 72 14.86 -8.17 1.51
C GLN A 72 13.43 -7.74 1.83
N LEU A 73 12.78 -7.00 0.91
CA LEU A 73 11.39 -6.58 1.07
C LEU A 73 10.44 -7.79 1.18
N ALA A 74 10.64 -8.81 0.35
CA ALA A 74 9.86 -10.05 0.40
C ALA A 74 10.05 -10.79 1.73
N GLY A 75 11.29 -10.89 2.23
CA GLY A 75 11.58 -11.47 3.54
C GLY A 75 10.88 -10.72 4.69
N GLU A 76 10.94 -9.39 4.68
CA GLU A 76 10.25 -8.56 5.68
C GLU A 76 8.73 -8.73 5.61
N VAL A 77 8.12 -8.75 4.42
CA VAL A 77 6.68 -8.97 4.24
C VAL A 77 6.25 -10.32 4.81
N ARG A 78 6.95 -11.38 4.42
CA ARG A 78 6.68 -12.75 4.88
C ARG A 78 6.73 -12.86 6.39
N LYS A 79 7.78 -12.31 6.98
CA LYS A 79 8.00 -12.37 8.43
C LYS A 79 6.96 -11.55 9.20
N ARG A 80 6.72 -10.29 8.81
CA ARG A 80 5.89 -9.35 9.59
C ARG A 80 4.41 -9.64 9.49
N TYR A 81 3.94 -10.08 8.32
CA TYR A 81 2.51 -10.24 8.07
C TYR A 81 2.06 -11.68 8.10
N PHE A 82 2.94 -12.63 7.79
CA PHE A 82 2.58 -14.05 7.69
C PHE A 82 3.30 -14.96 8.69
N GLY A 83 4.21 -14.38 9.48
CA GLY A 83 4.91 -15.08 10.54
C GLY A 83 4.07 -15.27 11.80
N ASN A 84 4.72 -15.76 12.86
CA ASN A 84 4.13 -15.87 14.18
C ASN A 84 3.92 -14.45 14.76
N PRO A 85 2.69 -14.10 15.20
CA PRO A 85 2.40 -12.77 15.76
C PRO A 85 3.20 -12.46 17.04
N ASP A 86 3.61 -13.49 17.79
CA ASP A 86 4.41 -13.36 19.01
C ASP A 86 5.93 -13.35 18.72
N ALA A 87 6.33 -13.43 17.44
CA ALA A 87 7.74 -13.37 17.09
C ALA A 87 8.32 -11.96 17.32
N PRO A 88 9.56 -11.84 17.82
CA PRO A 88 10.25 -10.57 17.90
C PRO A 88 10.36 -9.89 16.52
N ILE A 89 10.25 -8.55 16.53
CA ILE A 89 10.54 -7.74 15.34
C ILE A 89 12.05 -7.70 15.15
N GLU A 90 12.57 -8.35 14.10
CA GLU A 90 14.00 -8.26 13.76
C GLU A 90 14.16 -7.60 12.38
N SER A 91 15.18 -6.77 12.25
CA SER A 91 15.50 -5.97 11.06
C SER A 91 16.36 -6.71 10.04
N ALA A 92 17.00 -7.82 10.41
CA ALA A 92 17.86 -8.60 9.53
C ALA A 92 17.06 -9.64 8.72
N ALA A 93 17.56 -9.97 7.53
CA ALA A 93 17.10 -11.13 6.77
C ALA A 93 17.38 -12.40 7.59
N VAL A 94 16.36 -13.22 7.79
CA VAL A 94 16.49 -14.45 8.58
C VAL A 94 16.85 -15.58 7.63
N ASP A 95 17.92 -16.32 7.94
CA ASP A 95 18.24 -17.56 7.25
C ASP A 95 17.08 -18.56 7.42
N ASP A 96 16.60 -19.09 6.30
CA ASP A 96 15.53 -20.09 6.24
C ASP A 96 16.07 -21.49 6.60
N ALA A 97 16.67 -21.63 7.79
CA ALA A 97 16.94 -22.95 8.34
C ALA A 97 15.59 -23.63 8.64
N ALA A 98 15.33 -24.77 7.98
CA ALA A 98 14.04 -25.46 7.94
C ALA A 98 13.38 -25.73 9.32
N GLY A 99 14.17 -25.84 10.39
CA GLY A 99 13.66 -26.02 11.76
C GLY A 99 13.08 -24.74 12.40
N ALA A 100 13.59 -23.57 12.04
CA ALA A 100 13.09 -22.28 12.55
C ALA A 100 11.85 -21.78 11.80
N ALA A 101 11.53 -22.35 10.63
CA ALA A 101 10.38 -21.96 9.83
C ALA A 101 9.04 -22.47 10.39
N GLN A 102 9.02 -23.48 11.25
CA GLN A 102 7.79 -24.03 11.85
C GLN A 102 7.34 -23.26 13.09
N THR A 103 8.27 -22.80 13.93
CA THR A 103 8.04 -21.93 15.11
C THR A 103 7.68 -20.50 14.74
N ARG A 104 7.96 -20.10 13.49
CA ARG A 104 7.72 -18.76 12.94
C ARG A 104 6.40 -18.62 12.19
N ARG A 105 5.44 -19.54 12.29
CA ARG A 105 4.14 -19.46 11.60
C ARG A 105 3.03 -18.99 12.52
N ASN A 106 2.01 -18.35 11.95
CA ASN A 106 0.80 -18.01 12.69
C ASN A 106 0.01 -19.28 13.08
N PRO A 107 -0.13 -19.61 14.37
CA PRO A 107 -0.83 -20.83 14.81
C PRO A 107 -2.33 -20.81 14.49
N PHE A 108 -2.93 -19.62 14.33
CA PHE A 108 -4.33 -19.47 13.97
C PHE A 108 -4.62 -19.99 12.55
N TRP A 109 -3.64 -19.93 11.65
CA TRP A 109 -3.78 -20.33 10.25
C TRP A 109 -3.45 -21.80 10.02
N SER A 110 -4.19 -22.64 10.72
CA SER A 110 -4.13 -24.09 10.61
C SER A 110 -5.44 -24.66 10.05
N THR A 111 -5.33 -25.74 9.29
CA THR A 111 -6.44 -26.61 8.88
C THR A 111 -7.07 -27.27 10.13
N PRO A 112 -8.27 -27.86 10.02
CA PRO A 112 -8.89 -28.61 11.12
C PRO A 112 -8.00 -29.75 11.68
N HIS A 113 -7.10 -30.31 10.87
CA HIS A 113 -6.16 -31.36 11.27
C HIS A 113 -4.81 -30.82 11.78
N GLY A 114 -4.68 -29.50 11.94
CA GLY A 114 -3.48 -28.85 12.49
C GLY A 114 -2.37 -28.56 11.47
N ALA A 115 -2.51 -28.97 10.20
CA ALA A 115 -1.56 -28.60 9.15
C ALA A 115 -1.67 -27.09 8.81
N PRO A 116 -0.58 -26.38 8.47
CA PRO A 116 -0.63 -24.95 8.18
C PRO A 116 -1.39 -24.64 6.87
N LEU A 117 -2.19 -23.58 6.86
CA LEU A 117 -2.93 -23.13 5.68
C LEU A 117 -2.02 -22.54 4.59
N ILE A 118 -0.88 -21.98 4.97
CA ILE A 118 0.17 -21.54 4.06
C ILE A 118 1.31 -22.56 4.16
N ARG A 119 1.58 -23.31 3.08
CA ARG A 119 2.55 -24.42 3.08
C ARG A 119 3.96 -23.96 3.39
N SER A 120 4.42 -22.88 2.76
CA SER A 120 5.68 -22.22 3.06
C SER A 120 5.52 -20.71 3.01
N LEU A 121 6.21 -19.97 3.90
CA LEU A 121 6.26 -18.51 3.78
C LEU A 121 6.95 -18.08 2.49
N ALA A 122 7.83 -18.91 1.92
CA ALA A 122 8.44 -18.66 0.62
C ALA A 122 7.40 -18.61 -0.53
N ASP A 123 6.25 -19.28 -0.37
CA ASP A 123 5.17 -19.31 -1.36
C ASP A 123 4.41 -17.97 -1.43
N VAL A 124 4.55 -17.12 -0.40
CA VAL A 124 4.04 -15.75 -0.44
C VAL A 124 4.92 -14.92 -1.38
N SER A 125 4.35 -14.46 -2.49
CA SER A 125 5.06 -13.68 -3.50
C SER A 125 4.81 -12.18 -3.33
N VAL A 126 5.88 -11.39 -3.43
CA VAL A 126 5.84 -9.93 -3.59
C VAL A 126 6.24 -9.62 -5.03
N THR A 127 5.36 -8.96 -5.77
CA THR A 127 5.60 -8.59 -7.17
C THR A 127 5.17 -7.16 -7.45
N PHE A 128 5.55 -6.62 -8.59
CA PHE A 128 5.44 -5.20 -8.88
C PHE A 128 4.74 -4.94 -10.21
N GLY A 129 3.96 -3.85 -10.26
CA GLY A 129 3.30 -3.38 -11.47
C GLY A 129 2.09 -4.24 -11.85
N ALA A 130 1.44 -3.88 -12.96
CA ALA A 130 0.32 -4.65 -13.50
C ALA A 130 0.77 -6.02 -14.05
N GLY A 131 2.00 -6.11 -14.55
CA GLY A 131 2.59 -7.35 -15.06
C GLY A 131 3.13 -8.30 -13.98
N GLN A 132 2.99 -7.96 -12.69
CA GLN A 132 3.48 -8.79 -11.57
C GLN A 132 4.97 -9.17 -11.71
N ALA A 133 5.79 -8.20 -12.10
CA ALA A 133 7.22 -8.37 -12.29
C ALA A 133 7.98 -8.52 -10.95
N SER A 134 9.21 -9.01 -11.02
CA SER A 134 10.07 -9.20 -9.85
C SER A 134 10.87 -7.97 -9.42
N SER A 135 10.82 -6.86 -10.18
CA SER A 135 11.64 -5.67 -9.91
C SER A 135 10.83 -4.38 -9.77
N HIS A 136 11.28 -3.50 -8.87
CA HIS A 136 10.73 -2.16 -8.66
C HIS A 136 10.66 -1.30 -9.93
N HIS A 137 11.60 -1.45 -10.87
CA HIS A 137 11.61 -0.65 -12.09
C HIS A 137 10.41 -0.93 -13.00
N GLN A 138 9.80 -2.11 -12.88
CA GLN A 138 8.61 -2.53 -13.62
C GLN A 138 7.32 -2.29 -12.82
N ALA A 139 7.40 -1.62 -11.67
CA ALA A 139 6.27 -1.36 -10.79
C ALA A 139 5.31 -0.28 -11.32
N PHE A 140 5.74 0.49 -12.31
CA PHE A 140 5.09 1.72 -12.73
C PHE A 140 4.14 1.49 -13.89
N SER A 141 2.96 2.09 -13.79
CA SER A 141 2.03 2.24 -14.90
C SER A 141 2.00 3.71 -15.32
N SER A 142 2.04 3.94 -16.64
CA SER A 142 2.04 5.29 -17.20
C SER A 142 0.88 6.12 -16.67
N SER A 143 1.15 7.35 -16.24
CA SER A 143 0.12 8.29 -15.80
C SER A 143 0.32 9.65 -16.47
N SER A 144 -0.62 10.58 -16.23
CA SER A 144 -0.55 11.96 -16.73
C SER A 144 0.04 12.95 -15.73
N ASP A 145 0.78 12.46 -14.73
CA ASP A 145 1.46 13.22 -13.67
C ASP A 145 2.43 14.29 -14.20
N GLY A 146 3.04 14.08 -15.38
CA GLY A 146 3.86 15.10 -16.04
C GLY A 146 3.08 16.18 -16.79
N LYS A 147 1.80 15.95 -17.14
CA LYS A 147 1.05 16.83 -18.07
C LYS A 147 0.86 18.26 -17.56
N PRO A 148 0.52 18.52 -16.28
CA PRO A 148 0.38 19.89 -15.78
C PRO A 148 1.65 20.72 -15.93
N PHE A 149 2.82 20.07 -15.81
CA PHE A 149 4.11 20.72 -15.97
C PHE A 149 4.55 20.82 -17.43
N SER A 150 3.92 20.13 -18.38
CA SER A 150 4.31 20.21 -19.80
C SER A 150 3.72 21.40 -20.58
N GLN A 151 2.86 22.22 -19.95
CA GLN A 151 2.10 23.27 -20.64
C GLN A 151 2.85 24.60 -20.76
N ALA A 152 3.92 24.80 -19.98
CA ALA A 152 4.78 25.98 -20.11
C ALA A 152 6.01 25.61 -20.97
N PRO A 153 6.28 26.32 -22.08
CA PRO A 153 7.43 26.04 -22.96
C PRO A 153 8.79 26.05 -22.25
N LEU A 154 8.86 26.77 -21.14
CA LEU A 154 10.07 27.13 -20.41
C LEU A 154 10.22 26.43 -19.05
N VAL A 155 9.15 25.79 -18.55
CA VAL A 155 9.16 25.05 -17.28
C VAL A 155 8.45 23.73 -17.54
N ASN A 156 9.22 22.65 -17.67
CA ASN A 156 8.68 21.30 -17.84
C ASN A 156 9.16 20.33 -16.77
N HIS A 157 8.48 19.18 -16.66
CA HIS A 157 8.80 18.16 -15.66
C HIS A 157 10.29 17.74 -15.69
N ALA A 158 10.92 17.69 -16.87
CA ALA A 158 12.32 17.35 -17.03
C ALA A 158 13.25 18.46 -16.50
N THR A 159 12.94 19.74 -16.76
CA THR A 159 13.69 20.88 -16.19
C THR A 159 13.60 20.94 -14.66
N LEU A 160 12.46 20.54 -14.10
CA LEU A 160 12.21 20.46 -12.65
C LEU A 160 12.76 19.18 -12.01
N GLY A 161 13.26 18.24 -12.81
CA GLY A 161 13.75 16.93 -12.36
C GLY A 161 12.66 16.00 -11.82
N LEU A 162 11.40 16.22 -12.20
CA LEU A 162 10.27 15.35 -11.93
C LEU A 162 10.30 14.16 -12.90
N GLN A 163 10.28 12.94 -12.39
CA GLN A 163 10.41 11.74 -13.21
C GLN A 163 9.10 11.37 -13.90
N ALA A 164 7.95 11.78 -13.35
CA ALA A 164 6.61 11.56 -13.91
C ALA A 164 6.39 10.10 -14.39
N ARG A 165 6.81 9.14 -13.55
CA ARG A 165 6.81 7.70 -13.87
C ARG A 165 5.42 7.09 -13.79
N GLY A 166 4.47 7.81 -13.21
CA GLY A 166 3.12 7.36 -12.95
C GLY A 166 2.98 6.53 -11.68
N ILE A 167 1.99 5.65 -11.69
CA ILE A 167 1.50 5.00 -10.47
C ILE A 167 2.33 3.73 -10.22
N TYR A 168 2.98 3.69 -9.06
CA TYR A 168 3.68 2.52 -8.55
C TYR A 168 2.69 1.53 -7.93
N ARG A 169 2.83 0.24 -8.24
CA ARG A 169 2.00 -0.84 -7.68
C ARG A 169 2.84 -1.94 -7.08
N ALA A 170 2.52 -2.33 -5.84
CA ALA A 170 3.00 -3.55 -5.21
C ALA A 170 1.85 -4.54 -5.07
N ASN A 171 2.13 -5.82 -5.35
CA ASN A 171 1.17 -6.92 -5.29
C ASN A 171 1.68 -8.00 -4.33
N ILE A 172 0.78 -8.52 -3.51
CA ILE A 172 1.00 -9.68 -2.65
C ILE A 172 0.07 -10.79 -3.10
N SER A 173 0.61 -12.00 -3.23
CA SER A 173 -0.17 -13.20 -3.52
C SER A 173 0.21 -14.32 -2.56
N VAL A 174 -0.82 -14.95 -1.99
CA VAL A 174 -0.71 -15.98 -0.96
C VAL A 174 -1.49 -17.20 -1.44
N PRO A 175 -0.81 -18.28 -1.84
CA PRO A 175 -1.47 -19.56 -2.10
C PRO A 175 -1.83 -20.23 -0.77
N LEU A 176 -3.03 -20.79 -0.71
CA LEU A 176 -3.50 -21.58 0.43
C LEU A 176 -3.53 -23.05 0.04
N VAL A 177 -3.30 -23.92 1.03
CA VAL A 177 -3.48 -25.35 0.86
C VAL A 177 -4.96 -25.69 0.76
N ASP A 178 -5.27 -26.68 -0.05
CA ASP A 178 -6.60 -27.26 -0.09
C ASP A 178 -6.94 -27.92 1.25
N LEU A 179 -8.24 -27.94 1.58
CA LEU A 179 -8.68 -28.59 2.81
C LEU A 179 -8.55 -30.11 2.67
N PRO A 180 -8.19 -30.82 3.75
CA PRO A 180 -7.89 -32.24 3.68
C PRO A 180 -9.08 -33.08 3.22
N GLU A 181 -8.77 -34.07 2.38
CA GLU A 181 -9.68 -35.09 1.88
C GLU A 181 -10.26 -35.96 3.02
N GLY A 182 -11.48 -36.50 2.84
CA GLY A 182 -12.08 -37.47 3.75
C GLY A 182 -13.27 -36.99 4.60
N LEU A 183 -13.62 -35.70 4.54
CA LEU A 183 -14.89 -35.19 5.06
C LEU A 183 -15.80 -34.80 3.89
N GLN A 184 -16.95 -35.47 3.75
CA GLN A 184 -17.91 -35.18 2.65
C GLN A 184 -18.38 -33.71 2.62
N SER A 185 -18.32 -33.01 3.76
CA SER A 185 -18.62 -31.59 3.86
C SER A 185 -17.57 -30.68 3.21
N TYR A 186 -16.36 -31.20 2.95
CA TYR A 186 -15.22 -30.45 2.39
C TYR A 186 -14.88 -30.81 0.94
N THR A 187 -15.56 -31.78 0.34
CA THR A 187 -15.42 -32.18 -1.07
C THR A 187 -15.64 -31.06 -2.12
N PRO A 188 -16.29 -29.92 -1.83
CA PRO A 188 -16.24 -28.79 -2.75
C PRO A 188 -15.04 -27.86 -2.54
N PHE A 189 -14.23 -28.06 -1.49
CA PHE A 189 -13.15 -27.17 -1.04
C PHE A 189 -11.75 -27.80 -1.09
N ASP A 190 -11.64 -29.03 -1.55
CA ASP A 190 -10.41 -29.82 -1.65
C ASP A 190 -9.67 -29.65 -3.00
N GLU A 191 -10.28 -28.95 -3.98
CA GLU A 191 -9.69 -28.69 -5.31
C GLU A 191 -9.68 -27.20 -5.73
N ILE A 192 -9.84 -26.27 -4.79
CA ILE A 192 -10.05 -24.84 -5.14
C ILE A 192 -8.75 -24.13 -5.57
N ASP A 193 -7.56 -24.59 -5.16
CA ASP A 193 -6.28 -23.86 -5.30
C ASP A 193 -6.43 -22.37 -4.92
N LEU A 194 -6.99 -22.13 -3.74
CA LEU A 194 -7.38 -20.79 -3.33
C LEU A 194 -6.14 -19.89 -3.20
N ARG A 195 -6.13 -18.80 -3.97
CA ARG A 195 -5.06 -17.80 -3.95
C ARG A 195 -5.61 -16.43 -3.59
N ILE A 196 -5.15 -15.90 -2.46
CA ILE A 196 -5.53 -14.57 -2.00
C ILE A 196 -4.54 -13.56 -2.56
N THR A 197 -5.03 -12.62 -3.36
CA THR A 197 -4.20 -11.55 -3.94
C THR A 197 -4.70 -10.17 -3.50
N ARG A 198 -3.78 -9.27 -3.18
CA ARG A 198 -4.06 -7.85 -2.91
C ARG A 198 -2.97 -7.00 -3.52
N HIS A 199 -3.32 -5.77 -3.90
CA HIS A 199 -2.36 -4.80 -4.39
C HIS A 199 -2.65 -3.43 -3.79
N THR A 200 -1.60 -2.64 -3.61
CA THR A 200 -1.70 -1.23 -3.27
C THR A 200 -0.96 -0.42 -4.31
N SER A 201 -1.58 0.68 -4.74
CA SER A 201 -1.05 1.60 -5.70
C SER A 201 -0.84 2.96 -5.06
N VAL A 202 0.33 3.54 -5.27
CA VAL A 202 0.74 4.83 -4.73
C VAL A 202 1.43 5.64 -5.82
N LEU A 203 1.25 6.96 -5.78
CA LEU A 203 2.08 7.85 -6.57
C LEU A 203 3.38 8.08 -5.78
N ILE A 204 4.50 7.62 -6.32
CA ILE A 204 5.82 7.84 -5.73
C ILE A 204 6.65 8.67 -6.70
N ASP A 205 6.96 9.89 -6.27
CA ASP A 205 7.97 10.76 -6.85
C ASP A 205 8.17 11.89 -5.84
N PRO A 206 8.94 11.65 -4.77
CA PRO A 206 9.16 12.70 -3.80
C PRO A 206 9.94 13.81 -4.51
N TRP A 207 9.27 14.92 -4.84
CA TRP A 207 9.94 16.17 -5.21
C TRP A 207 10.67 16.82 -4.02
N ALA A 208 10.87 16.05 -2.94
CA ALA A 208 11.71 16.42 -1.82
C ALA A 208 13.14 16.68 -2.32
N ALA A 209 13.76 17.72 -1.79
CA ALA A 209 15.18 17.99 -1.98
C ALA A 209 15.96 17.26 -0.89
N ARG A 210 16.98 16.48 -1.28
CA ARG A 210 17.90 15.80 -0.36
C ARG A 210 18.90 16.77 0.29
N SER A 211 19.07 17.95 -0.31
CA SER A 211 19.96 19.00 0.17
C SER A 211 19.57 20.36 -0.42
N VAL A 212 20.05 21.43 0.22
CA VAL A 212 19.93 22.80 -0.28
C VAL A 212 20.56 22.92 -1.67
N GLN A 213 21.69 22.26 -1.92
CA GLN A 213 22.39 22.26 -3.20
C GLN A 213 21.53 21.63 -4.31
N GLN A 214 20.88 20.49 -4.06
CA GLN A 214 19.98 19.88 -5.04
C GLN A 214 18.81 20.81 -5.36
N ASN A 215 18.30 21.52 -4.35
CA ASN A 215 17.24 22.51 -4.55
C ASN A 215 17.73 23.68 -5.40
N MET A 216 18.90 24.23 -5.08
CA MET A 216 19.54 25.31 -5.84
C MET A 216 19.88 24.89 -7.28
N GLU A 217 20.27 23.65 -7.53
CA GLU A 217 20.50 23.14 -8.90
C GLU A 217 19.18 23.02 -9.68
N ARG A 218 18.11 22.51 -9.06
CA ARG A 218 16.78 22.39 -9.68
C ARG A 218 16.21 23.77 -10.05
N PHE A 219 16.25 24.72 -9.12
CA PHE A 219 15.76 26.08 -9.36
C PHE A 219 16.74 26.96 -10.13
N GLY A 220 18.05 26.70 -10.04
CA GLY A 220 19.09 27.39 -10.80
C GLY A 220 18.97 27.14 -12.31
N LYS A 221 18.44 25.98 -12.71
CA LYS A 221 18.06 25.71 -14.11
C LYS A 221 16.92 26.59 -14.61
N LEU A 222 16.14 27.19 -13.71
CA LEU A 222 15.12 28.18 -14.02
C LEU A 222 15.66 29.62 -13.97
N ALA A 223 16.87 29.85 -13.45
CA ALA A 223 17.51 31.17 -13.43
C ALA A 223 17.69 31.82 -14.83
N PRO A 224 17.99 31.10 -15.94
CA PRO A 224 17.97 31.72 -17.27
C PRO A 224 16.57 32.16 -17.74
N LEU A 225 15.50 31.92 -16.98
CA LEU A 225 14.17 32.51 -17.21
C LEU A 225 14.05 33.91 -16.59
N ASN A 226 14.91 34.28 -15.63
CA ASN A 226 14.91 35.62 -15.05
C ASN A 226 15.28 36.69 -16.08
N SER A 227 16.07 36.36 -17.11
CA SER A 227 16.38 37.29 -18.22
C SER A 227 15.24 37.44 -19.23
N VAL A 228 14.25 36.55 -19.22
CA VAL A 228 13.03 36.64 -20.05
C VAL A 228 11.94 37.40 -19.30
N PHE A 229 11.83 37.22 -17.97
CA PHE A 229 10.88 37.94 -17.12
C PHE A 229 11.34 39.35 -16.70
N SER A 230 12.62 39.71 -16.84
CA SER A 230 13.07 41.11 -16.67
C SER A 230 12.39 42.06 -17.67
N SER A 231 12.02 41.56 -18.86
CA SER A 231 11.20 42.30 -19.83
C SER A 231 9.74 42.54 -19.39
N MET A 232 9.27 41.85 -18.34
CA MET A 232 7.94 42.00 -17.73
C MET A 232 7.93 42.93 -16.51
N GLU A 233 9.10 43.33 -15.98
CA GLU A 233 9.19 44.30 -14.87
C GLU A 233 8.54 45.64 -15.24
N THR A 234 8.63 46.05 -16.50
CA THR A 234 8.02 47.30 -17.00
C THR A 234 6.49 47.29 -16.96
N LEU A 235 5.85 46.12 -16.97
CA LEU A 235 4.39 45.97 -16.93
C LEU A 235 3.83 45.92 -15.49
N LEU A 236 4.66 45.53 -14.52
CA LEU A 236 4.29 45.44 -13.10
C LEU A 236 4.57 46.73 -12.32
N ASP A 237 5.48 47.58 -12.80
CA ASP A 237 5.72 48.93 -12.22
C ASP A 237 4.47 49.83 -12.23
N VAL A 238 3.50 49.57 -13.10
CA VAL A 238 2.23 50.30 -13.15
C VAL A 238 1.28 49.90 -12.00
N ALA A 239 1.51 48.75 -11.36
CA ALA A 239 0.67 48.23 -10.26
C ALA A 239 1.27 48.47 -8.85
N ILE A 240 2.45 49.08 -8.76
CA ILE A 240 3.15 49.33 -7.48
C ILE A 240 2.49 50.38 -6.56
N PRO A 241 1.67 51.36 -7.00
CA PRO A 241 1.06 52.29 -6.03
C PRO A 241 0.04 51.62 -5.09
N ALA A 242 -0.40 50.38 -5.37
CA ALA A 242 -1.40 49.69 -4.55
C ALA A 242 -0.81 48.97 -3.32
N PHE A 243 0.47 48.59 -3.35
CA PHE A 243 1.11 47.84 -2.27
C PHE A 243 1.85 48.71 -1.25
N GLU A 244 2.20 49.96 -1.61
CA GLU A 244 2.80 50.92 -0.65
C GLU A 244 1.80 51.43 0.42
N LEU A 245 0.51 51.10 0.32
CA LEU A 245 -0.48 51.43 1.35
C LEU A 245 -0.36 50.58 2.63
N PHE A 246 0.41 49.48 2.60
CA PHE A 246 0.67 48.59 3.74
C PHE A 246 2.17 48.58 4.06
N GLY A 247 2.68 49.74 4.49
CA GLY A 247 4.08 49.95 4.81
C GLY A 247 4.60 48.95 5.85
N GLU A 248 5.50 48.07 5.41
CA GLU A 248 6.67 47.53 6.13
C GLU A 248 7.31 46.32 5.43
N VAL A 249 6.69 45.78 4.37
CA VAL A 249 7.29 44.67 3.60
C VAL A 249 7.87 45.20 2.28
N PRO A 250 9.20 45.19 2.08
CA PRO A 250 9.77 45.57 0.79
C PRO A 250 9.26 44.63 -0.31
N ALA A 251 8.95 45.20 -1.47
CA ALA A 251 8.46 44.45 -2.61
C ALA A 251 9.39 43.26 -2.95
N PRO A 252 8.85 42.05 -3.20
CA PRO A 252 9.67 40.91 -3.56
C PRO A 252 10.41 41.22 -4.87
N ARG A 253 11.75 41.19 -4.82
CA ARG A 253 12.60 41.33 -6.02
C ARG A 253 12.54 40.05 -6.82
N PHE A 254 11.65 39.99 -7.80
CA PHE A 254 11.68 38.93 -8.80
C PHE A 254 12.99 39.06 -9.62
N GLY A 255 13.58 37.93 -10.04
CA GLY A 255 14.82 37.95 -10.84
C GLY A 255 16.13 37.74 -10.09
N HIS A 256 16.17 37.91 -8.76
CA HIS A 256 17.33 37.60 -7.94
C HIS A 256 17.00 36.48 -6.94
N LEU A 257 17.39 35.25 -7.27
CA LEU A 257 17.41 34.18 -6.28
C LEU A 257 18.56 34.48 -5.32
N GLN A 258 18.29 35.22 -4.23
CA GLN A 258 19.15 35.10 -3.06
C GLN A 258 19.14 33.62 -2.68
N PRO A 259 20.29 33.00 -2.37
CA PRO A 259 20.31 31.63 -1.90
C PRO A 259 19.31 31.54 -0.75
N TRP A 260 18.35 30.64 -0.84
CA TRP A 260 17.48 30.30 0.29
C TRP A 260 18.34 29.58 1.33
N GLN A 261 19.25 30.32 1.96
CA GLN A 261 19.87 29.95 3.21
C GLN A 261 18.80 30.16 4.27
N ASP A 262 18.68 29.18 5.17
CA ASP A 262 17.85 29.28 6.34
C ASP A 262 18.40 30.42 7.21
N ALA A 263 17.98 31.65 6.91
CA ALA A 263 18.39 32.85 7.61
C ALA A 263 17.61 32.89 8.91
N VAL A 264 18.11 32.17 9.92
CA VAL A 264 17.58 32.23 11.28
C VAL A 264 17.65 33.69 11.72
N PRO A 265 16.50 34.35 12.03
CA PRO A 265 16.52 35.72 12.49
C PRO A 265 17.45 35.85 13.70
N ALA A 266 18.29 36.90 13.74
CA ALA A 266 19.29 37.08 14.80
C ALA A 266 18.70 37.09 16.23
N ASP A 267 17.41 37.43 16.34
CA ASP A 267 16.54 37.27 17.51
C ASP A 267 16.60 35.86 18.13
N ARG A 268 16.66 34.80 17.30
CA ARG A 268 16.61 33.39 17.72
C ARG A 268 17.96 32.76 17.99
N LEU A 269 19.05 33.52 17.84
CA LEU A 269 20.42 33.07 18.12
C LEU A 269 20.93 33.55 19.49
N LYS A 270 20.10 34.25 20.28
CA LYS A 270 20.48 34.69 21.62
C LYS A 270 20.28 33.54 22.61
N PRO A 271 21.30 33.16 23.40
CA PRO A 271 21.08 32.28 24.52
C PRO A 271 20.15 32.98 25.52
N GLU A 272 19.09 32.29 25.94
CA GLU A 272 18.29 32.71 27.09
C GLU A 272 19.22 32.64 28.32
N TYR A 273 19.46 33.80 28.93
CA TYR A 273 20.17 33.94 30.21
C TYR A 273 19.17 33.92 31.36
#